data_AF-A0A7C7L0J9-F1
#
_entry.id   AF-A0A7C7L0J9-F1
#
_cell.length_a   1.000
_cell.length_b   1.000
_cell.length_c   1.000
_cell.angle_alpha   90.00
_cell.angle_beta   90.00
_cell.angle_gamma   90.00
#
_symmetry.space_group_name_H-M   'P 1'
#
loop_
_entity.id
_entity.type
_entity.pdbx_description
1 polymer ?
#
loop_
_entity_poly.entity_id
_entity_poly.type
_entity_poly.pdbx_seq_one_letter_code
_entity_poly.pdbx_strand_id
1 'polypeptide(L)'
;SAGLASSSSVFMVTAEAIVALNGLSMTDEEFVQACGYGEWYVGTRGGCGDHAAMHYGRRGQVCHIELHPFRISYCPFPTGHSIVAFNSFETAHKAGNARDIFNQRVACYEFGLMLIQTRHPDLRERLIYFRDINPNVVGDTATVYQLLRELPQRASLDEVKQLLPYEMHERVIQIASQHSPPKDGYPIRGVCLFGVAECERSNRCTVLLSDGRVNEFGELMNISHDGDRVAKLGDDGEMHTYASPCDDEHLQKLIASIHSDSSALRESAQLWRQPGSYRCSTPAIDFMVDVALSVDGVIGAQISGAGLGGCIMVLVRTDAVERLISAMTEYYYEPRSYEPCYVVGVPIAGSGVLTLN
;
A
#
# COMPACT_ATOMS: atom_id res chain seq x y z
N SER A 1 -13.45 12.47 -0.76
CA SER A 1 -12.03 12.44 -1.21
C SER A 1 -11.81 11.11 -1.89
N ALA A 2 -11.20 11.09 -3.09
CA ALA A 2 -11.16 9.92 -3.97
C ALA A 2 -9.86 9.08 -3.88
N GLY A 3 -9.00 9.30 -2.88
CA GLY A 3 -7.75 8.55 -2.75
C GLY A 3 -6.67 8.86 -3.79
N LEU A 4 -6.84 9.92 -4.60
CA LEU A 4 -5.91 10.36 -5.66
C LEU A 4 -5.03 11.56 -5.23
N ALA A 5 -4.62 11.61 -3.96
CA ALA A 5 -3.71 12.64 -3.41
C ALA A 5 -4.12 14.13 -3.64
N SER A 6 -5.41 14.44 -3.78
CA SER A 6 -5.87 15.81 -4.10
C SER A 6 -5.58 16.86 -3.02
N SER A 7 -5.40 16.46 -1.76
CA SER A 7 -4.99 17.37 -0.68
C SER A 7 -3.51 17.69 -0.77
N SER A 8 -2.70 16.67 -1.05
CA SER A 8 -1.26 16.76 -1.19
C SER A 8 -0.88 17.58 -2.42
N SER A 9 -1.67 17.52 -3.50
CA SER A 9 -1.43 18.36 -4.68
C SER A 9 -1.63 19.85 -4.40
N VAL A 10 -2.67 20.23 -3.66
CA VAL A 10 -2.89 21.62 -3.23
C VAL A 10 -1.77 22.07 -2.28
N PHE A 11 -1.36 21.20 -1.36
CA PHE A 11 -0.23 21.47 -0.47
C PHE A 11 1.06 21.73 -1.26
N MET A 12 1.40 20.81 -2.17
CA MET A 12 2.57 20.89 -3.05
C MET A 12 2.61 22.19 -3.85
N VAL A 13 1.53 22.54 -4.55
CA VAL A 13 1.47 23.77 -5.36
C VAL A 13 1.65 25.01 -4.48
N THR A 14 1.07 25.01 -3.28
CA THR A 14 1.24 26.13 -2.32
C THR A 14 2.69 26.22 -1.84
N ALA A 15 3.31 25.08 -1.52
CA ALA A 15 4.70 25.03 -1.09
C ALA A 15 5.68 25.46 -2.20
N GLU A 16 5.48 25.00 -3.44
CA GLU A 16 6.28 25.43 -4.61
C GLU A 16 6.17 26.94 -4.81
N ALA A 17 4.97 27.50 -4.72
CA ALA A 17 4.77 28.94 -4.84
C ALA A 17 5.49 29.72 -3.74
N ILE A 18 5.46 29.25 -2.49
CA ILE A 18 6.18 29.89 -1.37
C ILE A 18 7.68 29.87 -1.60
N VAL A 19 8.24 28.71 -1.99
CA VAL A 19 9.67 28.55 -2.28
C VAL A 19 10.10 29.49 -3.40
N ALA A 20 9.34 29.51 -4.51
CA ALA A 20 9.64 30.33 -5.68
C ALA A 20 9.52 31.84 -5.40
N LEU A 21 8.43 32.28 -4.77
CA LEU A 21 8.17 33.71 -4.51
C LEU A 21 9.16 34.33 -3.51
N ASN A 22 9.68 33.53 -2.58
CA ASN A 22 10.63 33.99 -1.56
C ASN A 22 12.09 33.69 -1.92
N GLY A 23 12.35 33.06 -3.08
CA GLY A 23 13.70 32.68 -3.50
C GLY A 23 14.41 31.75 -2.51
N LEU A 24 13.66 30.83 -1.88
CA LEU A 24 14.24 29.89 -0.92
C LEU A 24 15.09 28.85 -1.64
N SER A 25 16.29 28.59 -1.14
CA SER A 25 17.16 27.53 -1.64
C SER A 25 16.84 26.24 -0.90
N MET A 26 16.42 25.21 -1.63
CA MET A 26 16.10 23.90 -1.08
C MET A 26 16.31 22.83 -2.15
N THR A 27 16.78 21.66 -1.76
CA THR A 27 16.88 20.51 -2.66
C THR A 27 15.50 19.89 -2.87
N ASP A 28 15.32 19.17 -3.99
CA ASP A 28 14.08 18.45 -4.28
C ASP A 28 13.71 17.44 -3.16
N GLU A 29 14.71 16.80 -2.56
CA GLU A 29 14.51 15.86 -1.45
C GLU A 29 14.00 16.60 -0.19
N GLU A 30 14.65 17.69 0.19
CA GLU A 30 14.22 18.53 1.31
C GLU A 30 12.80 19.07 1.08
N PHE A 31 12.47 19.48 -0.14
CA PHE A 31 11.15 19.96 -0.52
C PHE A 31 10.07 18.88 -0.33
N VAL A 32 10.29 17.69 -0.88
CA VAL A 32 9.35 16.57 -0.78
C VAL A 32 9.16 16.11 0.66
N GLN A 33 10.25 16.03 1.43
CA GLN A 33 10.18 15.70 2.86
C GLN A 33 9.42 16.76 3.66
N ALA A 34 9.70 18.04 3.42
CA ALA A 34 9.00 19.15 4.07
C ALA A 34 7.50 19.12 3.78
N CYS A 35 7.10 18.78 2.55
CA CYS A 35 5.68 18.64 2.21
C CYS A 35 5.01 17.47 2.95
N GLY A 36 5.67 16.31 3.01
CA GLY A 36 5.18 15.15 3.76
C GLY A 36 4.98 15.45 5.26
N TYR A 37 5.96 16.10 5.90
CA TYR A 37 5.83 16.54 7.29
C TYR A 37 4.80 17.66 7.47
N GLY A 38 4.62 18.51 6.45
CA GLY A 38 3.62 19.56 6.44
C GLY A 38 2.19 19.03 6.60
N GLU A 39 1.87 17.90 5.98
CA GLU A 39 0.54 17.26 6.13
C GLU A 39 0.28 16.76 7.56
N TRP A 40 1.32 16.57 8.38
CA TRP A 40 1.11 16.15 9.76
C TRP A 40 0.38 17.19 10.60
N TYR A 41 0.46 18.46 10.21
CA TYR A 41 -0.29 19.55 10.85
C TYR A 41 -1.81 19.49 10.57
N VAL A 42 -2.24 18.74 9.55
CA VAL A 42 -3.67 18.48 9.29
C VAL A 42 -4.17 17.16 9.90
N GLY A 43 -3.31 16.48 10.66
CA GLY A 43 -3.67 15.33 11.50
C GLY A 43 -3.47 13.95 10.88
N THR A 44 -2.96 13.87 9.66
CA THR A 44 -2.53 12.60 9.02
C THR A 44 -1.09 12.27 9.42
N ARG A 45 -0.75 10.99 9.57
CA ARG A 45 0.63 10.54 9.87
C ARG A 45 1.19 9.70 8.72
N GLY A 46 1.02 10.22 7.50
CA GLY A 46 1.51 9.58 6.27
C GLY A 46 2.98 9.87 5.99
N GLY A 47 3.54 9.16 5.02
CA GLY A 47 4.87 9.44 4.47
C GLY A 47 4.85 10.52 3.38
N CYS A 48 5.99 10.70 2.70
CA CYS A 48 6.14 11.67 1.60
C CYS A 48 5.94 11.04 0.20
N GLY A 49 5.44 9.81 0.08
CA GLY A 49 5.32 9.08 -1.19
C GLY A 49 4.52 9.83 -2.26
N ASP A 50 3.33 10.32 -1.93
CA ASP A 50 2.48 11.09 -2.86
C ASP A 50 3.19 12.36 -3.35
N HIS A 51 3.88 13.06 -2.44
CA HIS A 51 4.65 14.27 -2.72
C HIS A 51 5.82 13.97 -3.67
N ALA A 52 6.55 12.89 -3.40
CA ALA A 52 7.63 12.42 -4.26
C ALA A 52 7.12 12.05 -5.66
N ALA A 53 6.01 11.32 -5.76
CA ALA A 53 5.43 10.92 -7.04
C ALA A 53 4.98 12.15 -7.87
N MET A 54 4.35 13.14 -7.23
CA MET A 54 3.94 14.37 -7.89
C MET A 54 5.15 15.22 -8.32
N HIS A 55 6.19 15.33 -7.51
CA HIS A 55 7.35 16.15 -7.82
C HIS A 55 8.25 15.53 -8.90
N TYR A 56 8.55 14.24 -8.75
CA TYR A 56 9.55 13.57 -9.58
C TYR A 56 8.97 12.83 -10.80
N GLY A 57 7.69 13.01 -11.09
CA GLY A 57 7.03 12.41 -12.25
C GLY A 57 7.77 12.69 -13.56
N ARG A 58 7.88 11.69 -14.43
CA ARG A 58 8.45 11.82 -15.77
C ARG A 58 7.48 11.26 -16.79
N ARG A 59 7.24 12.01 -17.87
CA ARG A 59 6.33 11.60 -18.94
C ARG A 59 6.72 10.22 -19.48
N GLY A 60 5.77 9.30 -19.49
CA GLY A 60 5.96 7.93 -19.98
C GLY A 60 6.83 7.03 -19.11
N GLN A 61 7.11 7.41 -17.86
CA GLN A 61 7.92 6.63 -16.92
C GLN A 61 7.15 6.35 -15.63
N VAL A 62 7.38 5.18 -15.04
CA VAL A 62 7.02 4.86 -13.66
C VAL A 62 8.23 5.16 -12.78
N CYS A 63 8.03 5.94 -11.73
CA CYS A 63 9.07 6.21 -10.73
C CYS A 63 9.00 5.18 -9.59
N HIS A 64 10.15 4.65 -9.19
CA HIS A 64 10.30 3.87 -7.97
C HIS A 64 11.04 4.72 -6.95
N ILE A 65 10.37 4.98 -5.83
CA ILE A 65 10.81 5.89 -4.78
C ILE A 65 11.16 5.05 -3.56
N GLU A 66 12.43 5.10 -3.17
CA GLU A 66 12.93 4.53 -1.93
C GLU A 66 13.16 5.67 -0.94
N LEU A 67 12.78 5.46 0.32
CA LEU A 67 13.01 6.43 1.40
C LEU A 67 14.13 5.91 2.33
N HIS A 68 14.75 6.76 3.15
CA HIS A 68 15.73 6.40 4.20
C HIS A 68 16.81 5.35 3.81
N PRO A 69 17.75 5.64 2.89
CA PRO A 69 18.00 6.93 2.24
C PRO A 69 17.06 7.18 1.05
N PHE A 70 16.83 8.45 0.72
CA PHE A 70 16.04 8.80 -0.46
C PHE A 70 16.77 8.35 -1.73
N ARG A 71 16.09 7.55 -2.57
CA ARG A 71 16.55 7.21 -3.91
C ARG A 71 15.38 7.21 -4.85
N ILE A 72 15.64 7.60 -6.09
CA ILE A 72 14.66 7.54 -7.16
C ILE A 72 15.23 6.87 -8.38
N SER A 73 14.48 5.93 -8.93
CA SER A 73 14.76 5.27 -10.20
C SER A 73 13.52 5.29 -11.09
N TYR A 74 13.73 5.05 -12.38
CA TYR A 74 12.67 5.12 -13.38
C TYR A 74 12.70 3.87 -14.24
N CYS A 75 11.52 3.43 -14.65
CA CYS A 75 11.34 2.42 -15.70
C CYS A 75 10.27 2.90 -16.69
N PRO A 76 10.34 2.48 -17.96
CA PRO A 76 9.35 2.87 -18.95
C PRO A 76 7.97 2.31 -18.58
N PHE A 77 6.94 3.12 -18.78
CA PHE A 77 5.57 2.64 -18.73
C PHE A 77 5.31 1.73 -19.95
N PRO A 78 4.64 0.57 -19.79
CA PRO A 78 4.49 -0.39 -20.86
C PRO A 78 3.69 0.18 -22.04
N THR A 79 4.22 0.03 -23.25
CA THR A 79 3.54 0.47 -24.48
C THR A 79 2.28 -0.35 -24.71
N GLY A 80 1.24 0.27 -25.30
CA GLY A 80 -0.05 -0.39 -25.56
C GLY A 80 -0.89 -0.67 -24.30
N HIS A 81 -0.54 -0.06 -23.16
CA HIS A 81 -1.29 -0.16 -21.91
C HIS A 81 -1.76 1.21 -21.44
N SER A 82 -2.70 1.22 -20.50
CA SER A 82 -3.22 2.41 -19.85
C SER A 82 -3.58 2.09 -18.40
N ILE A 83 -3.56 3.11 -17.55
CA ILE A 83 -4.14 3.01 -16.21
C ILE A 83 -5.52 3.65 -16.27
N VAL A 84 -6.54 2.96 -15.78
CA VAL A 84 -7.87 3.52 -15.60
C VAL A 84 -8.19 3.57 -14.12
N ALA A 85 -8.45 4.77 -13.60
CA ALA A 85 -8.92 4.94 -12.23
C ALA A 85 -10.44 5.07 -12.23
N PHE A 86 -11.13 4.26 -11.42
CA PHE A 86 -12.58 4.33 -11.25
C PHE A 86 -12.92 4.75 -9.83
N ASN A 87 -13.78 5.76 -9.67
CA ASN A 87 -14.21 6.24 -8.37
C ASN A 87 -15.41 5.43 -7.87
N SER A 88 -15.31 4.88 -6.66
CA SER A 88 -16.41 4.12 -6.02
C SER A 88 -17.57 5.02 -5.55
N PHE A 89 -17.34 6.32 -5.43
CA PHE A 89 -18.16 7.30 -4.70
C PHE A 89 -18.28 7.04 -3.19
N GLU A 90 -17.68 5.97 -2.67
CA GLU A 90 -17.51 5.80 -1.23
C GLU A 90 -16.44 6.76 -0.72
N THR A 91 -16.83 7.65 0.18
CA THR A 91 -15.88 8.58 0.78
C THR A 91 -15.26 7.98 2.02
N ALA A 92 -13.94 7.77 1.97
CA ALA A 92 -13.13 7.69 3.16
C ALA A 92 -13.20 9.05 3.86
N HIS A 93 -14.05 9.19 4.88
CA HIS A 93 -14.04 10.39 5.70
C HIS A 93 -12.71 10.41 6.45
N LYS A 94 -11.73 11.20 5.97
CA LYS A 94 -10.42 11.43 6.60
C LYS A 94 -10.50 12.06 8.01
N ALA A 95 -11.69 12.11 8.61
CA ALA A 95 -11.99 12.49 9.99
C ALA A 95 -12.88 11.40 10.62
N GLY A 96 -12.62 11.04 11.88
CA GLY A 96 -13.35 9.96 12.58
C GLY A 96 -12.80 8.56 12.29
N ASN A 97 -13.68 7.59 12.04
CA ASN A 97 -13.36 6.16 12.03
C ASN A 97 -12.28 5.74 11.01
N ALA A 98 -12.21 6.35 9.82
CA ALA A 98 -11.19 6.00 8.84
C ALA A 98 -9.77 6.47 9.25
N ARG A 99 -9.68 7.61 9.94
CA ARG A 99 -8.42 8.09 10.54
C ARG A 99 -7.96 7.14 11.65
N ASP A 100 -8.90 6.65 12.47
CA ASP A 100 -8.58 5.66 13.50
C ASP A 100 -8.04 4.37 12.87
N ILE A 101 -8.70 3.81 11.85
CA ILE A 101 -8.23 2.60 11.17
C ILE A 101 -6.83 2.81 10.58
N PHE A 102 -6.59 3.93 9.87
CA PHE A 102 -5.27 4.24 9.30
C PHE A 102 -4.18 4.28 10.39
N ASN A 103 -4.41 5.03 11.47
CA ASN A 103 -3.45 5.15 12.56
C ASN A 103 -3.27 3.83 13.33
N GLN A 104 -4.31 3.01 13.46
CA GLN A 104 -4.21 1.66 14.02
C GLN A 104 -3.29 0.75 13.19
N ARG A 105 -3.28 0.89 11.86
CA ARG A 105 -2.35 0.13 10.99
C ARG A 105 -0.92 0.60 11.15
N VAL A 106 -0.69 1.91 11.23
CA VAL A 106 0.64 2.47 11.55
C VAL A 106 1.11 1.95 12.92
N ALA A 107 0.24 1.93 13.92
CA ALA A 107 0.56 1.40 15.24
C ALA A 107 0.92 -0.10 15.21
N CYS A 108 0.30 -0.90 14.34
CA CYS A 108 0.67 -2.31 14.18
C CYS A 108 2.13 -2.48 13.74
N TYR A 109 2.64 -1.64 12.82
CA TYR A 109 4.04 -1.67 12.41
C TYR A 109 4.99 -1.27 13.53
N GLU A 110 4.66 -0.21 14.28
CA GLU A 110 5.45 0.23 15.44
C GLU A 110 5.51 -0.86 16.51
N PHE A 111 4.36 -1.42 16.90
CA PHE A 111 4.30 -2.50 17.89
C PHE A 111 5.02 -3.76 17.40
N GLY A 112 4.87 -4.11 16.11
CA GLY A 112 5.58 -5.23 15.49
C GLY A 112 7.10 -5.06 15.57
N LEU A 113 7.62 -3.88 15.22
CA LEU A 113 9.04 -3.58 15.31
C LEU A 113 9.55 -3.66 16.75
N MET A 114 8.84 -3.02 17.68
CA MET A 114 9.17 -3.01 19.11
C MET A 114 9.26 -4.42 19.69
N LEU A 115 8.29 -5.29 19.36
CA LEU A 115 8.26 -6.68 19.81
C LEU A 115 9.42 -7.49 19.23
N ILE A 116 9.71 -7.35 17.94
CA ILE A 116 10.81 -8.05 17.29
C ILE A 116 12.16 -7.62 17.88
N GLN A 117 12.42 -6.31 18.01
CA GLN A 117 13.66 -5.80 18.59
C GLN A 117 13.85 -6.21 20.06
N THR A 118 12.75 -6.35 20.82
CA THR A 118 12.79 -6.83 22.20
C THR A 118 13.23 -8.29 22.28
N ARG A 119 12.73 -9.14 21.36
CA ARG A 119 13.02 -10.59 21.34
C ARG A 119 14.34 -10.93 20.68
N HIS A 120 14.79 -10.09 19.73
CA HIS A 120 16.02 -10.25 18.97
C HIS A 120 16.92 -9.00 19.11
N PRO A 121 17.56 -8.79 20.27
CA PRO A 121 18.41 -7.62 20.50
C PRO A 121 19.58 -7.49 19.52
N ASP A 122 20.05 -8.60 18.94
CA ASP A 122 21.10 -8.67 17.92
C ASP A 122 20.67 -8.12 16.55
N LEU A 123 19.36 -7.96 16.32
CA LEU A 123 18.81 -7.31 15.13
C LEU A 123 18.58 -5.81 15.33
N ARG A 124 18.60 -5.30 16.57
CA ARG A 124 18.13 -3.95 16.91
C ARG A 124 18.84 -2.83 16.14
N GLU A 125 20.15 -2.93 15.95
CA GLU A 125 20.93 -1.91 15.22
C GLU A 125 20.69 -1.96 13.70
N ARG A 126 20.20 -3.09 13.17
CA ARG A 126 19.90 -3.29 11.74
C ARG A 126 18.46 -2.98 11.37
N LEU A 127 17.55 -3.05 12.34
CA LEU A 127 16.11 -2.83 12.14
C LEU A 127 15.70 -1.46 12.67
N ILE A 128 15.98 -0.39 11.94
CA ILE A 128 15.64 0.99 12.36
C ILE A 128 14.15 1.26 12.09
N TYR A 129 13.68 0.82 10.93
CA TYR A 129 12.29 0.90 10.47
C TYR A 129 11.72 -0.51 10.25
N PHE A 130 10.39 -0.64 10.28
CA PHE A 130 9.76 -1.96 10.12
C PHE A 130 10.09 -2.63 8.78
N ARG A 131 10.20 -1.85 7.70
CA ARG A 131 10.60 -2.33 6.36
C ARG A 131 12.01 -2.93 6.28
N ASP A 132 12.87 -2.66 7.27
CA ASP A 132 14.22 -3.21 7.32
C ASP A 132 14.17 -4.72 7.58
N ILE A 133 13.01 -5.26 8.00
CA ILE A 133 12.74 -6.70 8.05
C ILE A 133 12.51 -7.20 6.63
N ASN A 134 13.59 -7.60 5.96
CA ASN A 134 13.56 -8.22 4.64
C ASN A 134 14.66 -9.29 4.53
N PRO A 135 14.57 -10.22 3.55
CA PRO A 135 15.51 -11.33 3.42
C PRO A 135 16.98 -10.90 3.38
N ASN A 136 17.31 -9.77 2.77
CA ASN A 136 18.70 -9.31 2.66
C ASN A 136 19.29 -8.85 3.99
N VAL A 137 18.46 -8.36 4.92
CA VAL A 137 18.90 -7.84 6.23
C VAL A 137 18.89 -8.93 7.30
N VAL A 138 17.84 -9.75 7.32
CA VAL A 138 17.67 -10.79 8.36
C VAL A 138 18.22 -12.16 7.94
N GLY A 139 18.60 -12.34 6.67
CA GLY A 139 19.31 -13.52 6.16
C GLY A 139 18.56 -14.24 5.04
N ASP A 140 17.30 -14.61 5.26
CA ASP A 140 16.47 -15.26 4.25
C ASP A 140 14.96 -15.04 4.49
N THR A 141 14.14 -15.52 3.54
CA THR A 141 12.68 -15.40 3.62
C THR A 141 12.08 -16.23 4.75
N ALA A 142 12.67 -17.39 5.07
CA ALA A 142 12.19 -18.23 6.18
C ALA A 142 12.34 -17.52 7.53
N THR A 143 13.44 -16.79 7.72
CA THR A 143 13.72 -15.99 8.92
C THR A 143 12.72 -14.85 9.05
N VAL A 144 12.36 -14.17 7.95
CA VAL A 144 11.26 -13.17 7.97
C VAL A 144 9.97 -13.80 8.50
N TYR A 145 9.57 -14.98 8.01
CA TYR A 145 8.38 -15.66 8.50
C TYR A 145 8.49 -16.10 9.96
N GLN A 146 9.67 -16.50 10.43
CA GLN A 146 9.90 -16.83 11.84
C GLN A 146 9.67 -15.61 12.73
N LEU A 147 10.25 -14.45 12.38
CA LEU A 147 10.07 -13.19 13.10
C LEU A 147 8.59 -12.76 13.13
N LEU A 148 7.89 -12.86 11.99
CA LEU A 148 6.47 -12.55 11.93
C LEU A 148 5.61 -13.50 12.78
N ARG A 149 5.96 -14.79 12.84
CA ARG A 149 5.22 -15.78 13.63
C ARG A 149 5.28 -15.49 15.13
N GLU A 150 6.35 -14.87 15.61
CA GLU A 150 6.46 -14.46 17.02
C GLU A 150 5.52 -13.30 17.37
N LEU A 151 5.09 -12.50 16.40
CA LEU A 151 4.12 -11.43 16.64
C LEU A 151 2.75 -12.02 16.98
N PRO A 152 1.98 -11.43 17.91
CA PRO A 152 0.61 -11.86 18.13
C PRO A 152 -0.23 -11.59 16.88
N GLN A 153 -1.16 -12.50 16.54
CA GLN A 153 -2.12 -12.24 15.45
C GLN A 153 -2.96 -10.99 15.74
N ARG A 154 -3.46 -10.92 16.97
CA ARG A 154 -4.18 -9.79 17.53
C ARG A 154 -3.72 -9.54 18.96
N ALA A 155 -3.66 -8.28 19.36
CA ALA A 155 -3.41 -7.90 20.75
C ALA A 155 -4.13 -6.59 21.09
N SER A 156 -4.73 -6.53 22.27
CA SER A 156 -5.17 -5.29 22.91
C SER A 156 -3.95 -4.44 23.33
N LEU A 157 -4.21 -3.17 23.68
CA LEU A 157 -3.13 -2.28 24.14
C LEU A 157 -2.45 -2.81 25.42
N ASP A 158 -3.21 -3.41 26.32
CA ASP A 158 -2.68 -3.98 27.56
C ASP A 158 -1.84 -5.22 27.30
N GLU A 159 -2.27 -6.10 26.38
CA GLU A 159 -1.45 -7.24 25.95
C GLU A 159 -0.15 -6.79 25.28
N VAL A 160 -0.18 -5.76 24.43
CA VAL A 160 1.04 -5.19 23.83
C VAL A 160 2.00 -4.70 24.92
N LYS A 161 1.49 -3.99 25.94
CA LYS A 161 2.33 -3.54 27.06
C LYS A 161 2.89 -4.72 27.87
N GLN A 162 2.11 -5.77 28.11
CA GLN A 162 2.58 -6.94 28.86
C GLN A 162 3.69 -7.71 28.11
N LEU A 163 3.68 -7.66 26.78
CA LEU A 163 4.69 -8.28 25.93
C LEU A 163 5.98 -7.44 25.79
N LEU A 164 5.98 -6.19 26.27
CA LEU A 164 7.10 -5.26 26.15
C LEU A 164 7.68 -4.88 27.53
N PRO A 165 8.99 -4.59 27.61
CA PRO A 165 9.60 -4.06 28.82
C PRO A 165 8.93 -2.77 29.31
N TYR A 166 8.92 -2.57 30.63
CA TYR A 166 8.22 -1.44 31.27
C TYR A 166 8.68 -0.08 30.72
N GLU A 167 9.96 0.07 30.43
CA GLU A 167 10.57 1.28 29.85
C GLU A 167 9.99 1.67 28.47
N MET A 168 9.34 0.74 27.76
CA MET A 168 8.72 1.01 26.46
C MET A 168 7.23 1.39 26.56
N HIS A 169 6.63 1.31 27.76
CA HIS A 169 5.18 1.51 27.93
C HIS A 169 4.75 2.94 27.59
N GLU A 170 5.56 3.95 27.89
CA GLU A 170 5.29 5.34 27.53
C GLU A 170 5.21 5.52 26.01
N ARG A 171 6.12 4.89 25.26
CA ARG A 171 6.10 4.90 23.79
C ARG A 171 4.84 4.23 23.25
N VAL A 172 4.44 3.10 23.82
CA VAL A 172 3.20 2.40 23.44
C VAL A 172 1.97 3.31 23.63
N ILE A 173 1.89 4.01 24.77
CA ILE A 173 0.80 4.96 25.07
C ILE A 173 0.82 6.14 24.09
N GLN A 174 2.00 6.68 23.79
CA GLN A 174 2.17 7.78 22.84
C GLN A 174 1.66 7.40 21.44
N ILE A 175 2.01 6.20 20.94
CA ILE A 175 1.51 5.67 19.67
C ILE A 175 -0.02 5.54 19.72
N ALA A 176 -0.55 4.93 20.78
CA ALA A 176 -1.99 4.69 20.92
C ALA A 176 -2.82 5.98 21.12
N SER A 177 -2.22 7.08 21.58
CA SER A 177 -2.91 8.37 21.76
C SER A 177 -3.43 9.01 20.48
N GLN A 178 -3.03 8.49 19.31
CA GLN A 178 -3.35 9.07 18.00
C GLN A 178 -4.63 8.52 17.38
N HIS A 179 -5.27 7.53 18.02
CA HIS A 179 -6.48 6.86 17.54
C HIS A 179 -7.26 6.18 18.67
N SER A 180 -8.52 5.88 18.40
CA SER A 180 -9.31 4.99 19.26
C SER A 180 -8.80 3.54 19.13
N PRO A 181 -8.56 2.81 20.24
CA PRO A 181 -8.15 1.41 20.16
C PRO A 181 -9.20 0.54 19.43
N PRO A 182 -8.78 -0.43 18.61
CA PRO A 182 -9.69 -1.33 17.92
C PRO A 182 -10.38 -2.26 18.92
N LYS A 183 -11.70 -2.45 18.76
CA LYS A 183 -12.54 -3.27 19.66
C LYS A 183 -12.00 -4.69 19.84
N ASP A 184 -11.54 -5.30 18.75
CA ASP A 184 -11.08 -6.69 18.72
C ASP A 184 -9.55 -6.82 18.79
N GLY A 185 -8.86 -5.77 19.26
CA GLY A 185 -7.41 -5.69 19.30
C GLY A 185 -6.76 -5.35 17.95
N TYR A 186 -5.48 -4.95 18.02
CA TYR A 186 -4.65 -4.59 16.88
C TYR A 186 -4.28 -5.85 16.09
N PRO A 187 -4.58 -5.95 14.78
CA PRO A 187 -4.23 -7.11 13.95
C PRO A 187 -2.75 -7.10 13.52
N ILE A 188 -1.85 -7.15 14.50
CA ILE A 188 -0.42 -6.85 14.34
C ILE A 188 0.23 -7.71 13.25
N ARG A 189 0.17 -9.04 13.38
CA ARG A 189 0.89 -9.93 12.47
C ARG A 189 0.45 -9.82 11.01
N GLY A 190 -0.86 -9.80 10.75
CA GLY A 190 -1.39 -9.72 9.38
C GLY A 190 -0.99 -8.43 8.68
N VAL A 191 -1.02 -7.31 9.41
CA VAL A 191 -0.56 -6.00 8.93
C VAL A 191 0.94 -6.00 8.68
N CYS A 192 1.72 -6.53 9.62
CA CYS A 192 3.17 -6.69 9.49
C CYS A 192 3.58 -7.54 8.28
N LEU A 193 2.91 -8.68 8.04
CA LEU A 193 3.12 -9.53 6.87
C LEU A 193 2.83 -8.76 5.57
N PHE A 194 1.73 -8.01 5.52
CA PHE A 194 1.43 -7.15 4.38
C PHE A 194 2.56 -6.16 4.12
N GLY A 195 3.01 -5.44 5.15
CA GLY A 195 4.04 -4.41 5.00
C GLY A 195 5.35 -4.92 4.38
N VAL A 196 5.89 -6.03 4.91
CA VAL A 196 7.13 -6.59 4.35
C VAL A 196 6.93 -7.18 2.95
N ALA A 197 5.76 -7.77 2.67
CA ALA A 197 5.44 -8.32 1.36
C ALA A 197 5.22 -7.24 0.30
N GLU A 198 4.59 -6.12 0.68
CA GLU A 198 4.36 -4.97 -0.19
C GLU A 198 5.68 -4.27 -0.56
N CYS A 199 6.63 -4.19 0.38
CA CYS A 199 7.99 -3.73 0.07
C CYS A 199 8.67 -4.61 -0.99
N GLU A 200 8.58 -5.94 -0.88
CA GLU A 200 9.13 -6.85 -1.88
C GLU A 200 8.42 -6.77 -3.24
N ARG A 201 7.10 -6.56 -3.25
CA ARG A 201 6.34 -6.30 -4.49
C ARG A 201 6.79 -5.00 -5.16
N SER A 202 6.95 -3.92 -4.38
CA SER A 202 7.45 -2.63 -4.89
C SER A 202 8.84 -2.78 -5.51
N ASN A 203 9.76 -3.47 -4.84
CA ASN A 203 11.13 -3.69 -5.32
C ASN A 203 11.16 -4.45 -6.67
N ARG A 204 10.17 -5.31 -6.93
CA ARG A 204 10.06 -6.08 -8.17
C ARG A 204 9.46 -5.32 -9.33
N CYS A 205 8.68 -4.27 -9.06
CA CYS A 205 7.96 -3.49 -10.08
C CYS A 205 8.88 -3.02 -11.21
N THR A 206 10.01 -2.40 -10.86
CA THR A 206 10.95 -1.83 -11.84
C THR A 206 11.55 -2.89 -12.76
N VAL A 207 11.91 -4.05 -12.21
CA VAL A 207 12.47 -5.17 -12.98
C VAL A 207 11.41 -5.73 -13.93
N LEU A 208 10.20 -6.03 -13.41
CA LEU A 208 9.13 -6.60 -14.23
C LEU A 208 8.75 -5.68 -15.40
N LEU A 209 8.58 -4.38 -15.14
CA LEU A 209 8.22 -3.42 -16.19
C LEU A 209 9.37 -3.20 -17.18
N SER A 210 10.62 -3.13 -16.72
CA SER A 210 11.77 -2.97 -17.61
C SER A 210 11.98 -4.19 -18.52
N ASP A 211 11.67 -5.38 -18.03
CA ASP A 211 11.75 -6.64 -18.79
C ASP A 211 10.51 -6.89 -19.66
N GLY A 212 9.52 -5.98 -19.67
CA GLY A 212 8.27 -6.14 -20.43
C GLY A 212 7.33 -7.22 -19.87
N ARG A 213 7.53 -7.67 -18.63
CA ARG A 213 6.73 -8.69 -17.93
C ARG A 213 5.49 -8.08 -17.29
N VAL A 214 4.68 -7.40 -18.11
CA VAL A 214 3.53 -6.59 -17.66
C VAL A 214 2.46 -7.44 -16.98
N ASN A 215 2.23 -8.66 -17.46
CA ASN A 215 1.26 -9.59 -16.85
C ASN A 215 1.63 -9.94 -15.41
N GLU A 216 2.91 -10.20 -15.14
CA GLU A 216 3.38 -10.49 -13.80
C GLU A 216 3.30 -9.27 -12.88
N PHE A 217 3.51 -8.07 -13.41
CA PHE A 217 3.25 -6.85 -12.66
C PHE A 217 1.75 -6.72 -12.30
N GLY A 218 0.86 -7.04 -13.23
CA GLY A 218 -0.58 -7.13 -12.97
C GLY A 218 -0.94 -8.15 -11.88
N GLU A 219 -0.29 -9.32 -11.87
CA GLU A 219 -0.43 -10.29 -10.77
C GLU A 219 -0.03 -9.68 -9.41
N LEU A 220 1.05 -8.89 -9.37
CA LEU A 220 1.46 -8.22 -8.12
C LEU A 220 0.42 -7.19 -7.65
N MET A 221 -0.22 -6.46 -8.57
CA MET A 221 -1.32 -5.55 -8.21
C MET A 221 -2.48 -6.32 -7.57
N ASN A 222 -2.86 -7.47 -8.15
CA ASN A 222 -3.94 -8.29 -7.62
C ASN A 222 -3.61 -8.86 -6.24
N ILE A 223 -2.37 -9.34 -6.04
CA ILE A 223 -1.90 -9.86 -4.74
C ILE A 223 -1.84 -8.74 -3.68
N SER A 224 -1.41 -7.53 -4.06
CA SER A 224 -1.45 -6.37 -3.17
C SER A 224 -2.88 -6.10 -2.71
N HIS A 225 -3.83 -6.04 -3.66
CA HIS A 225 -5.23 -5.84 -3.34
C HIS A 225 -5.81 -6.95 -2.45
N ASP A 226 -5.46 -8.22 -2.68
CA ASP A 226 -5.86 -9.33 -1.80
C ASP A 226 -5.41 -9.13 -0.34
N GLY A 227 -4.35 -8.36 -0.09
CA GLY A 227 -3.96 -7.94 1.25
C GLY A 227 -4.90 -6.91 1.89
N ASP A 228 -5.57 -6.10 1.07
CA ASP A 228 -6.51 -5.06 1.47
C ASP A 228 -7.97 -5.50 1.53
N ARG A 229 -8.33 -6.56 0.79
CA ARG A 229 -9.69 -7.07 0.68
C ARG A 229 -10.35 -7.35 2.03
N VAL A 230 -11.64 -7.09 2.05
CA VAL A 230 -12.54 -7.50 3.15
C VAL A 230 -13.66 -8.42 2.67
N ALA A 231 -13.93 -8.44 1.36
CA ALA A 231 -14.87 -9.30 0.69
C ALA A 231 -14.35 -9.75 -0.70
N LYS A 232 -15.00 -10.74 -1.29
CA LYS A 232 -14.75 -11.24 -2.65
C LYS A 232 -16.04 -11.72 -3.30
N LEU A 233 -16.22 -11.44 -4.58
CA LEU A 233 -17.36 -11.90 -5.36
C LEU A 233 -17.28 -13.43 -5.54
N GLY A 234 -18.32 -14.13 -5.12
CA GLY A 234 -18.48 -15.57 -5.32
C GLY A 234 -19.08 -15.91 -6.69
N ASP A 235 -19.01 -17.19 -7.06
CA ASP A 235 -19.64 -17.71 -8.29
C ASP A 235 -21.18 -17.62 -8.25
N ASP A 236 -21.75 -17.41 -7.05
CA ASP A 236 -23.17 -17.16 -6.82
C ASP A 236 -23.59 -15.71 -7.09
N GLY A 237 -22.63 -14.83 -7.43
CA GLY A 237 -22.86 -13.41 -7.67
C GLY A 237 -22.96 -12.58 -6.39
N GLU A 238 -22.69 -13.17 -5.22
CA GLU A 238 -22.76 -12.49 -3.91
C GLU A 238 -21.37 -12.18 -3.35
N MET A 239 -21.28 -11.12 -2.54
CA MET A 239 -20.02 -10.75 -1.87
C MET A 239 -19.86 -11.55 -0.56
N HIS A 240 -18.81 -12.37 -0.49
CA HIS A 240 -18.47 -13.16 0.68
C HIS A 240 -17.33 -12.54 1.47
N THR A 241 -17.32 -12.71 2.80
CA THR A 241 -16.23 -12.22 3.64
C THR A 241 -14.91 -12.86 3.22
N TYR A 242 -13.89 -12.04 3.03
CA TYR A 242 -12.55 -12.48 2.64
C TYR A 242 -11.54 -12.23 3.77
N ALA A 243 -10.65 -13.19 4.00
CA ALA A 243 -9.52 -13.06 4.89
C ALA A 243 -8.34 -13.89 4.39
N SER A 244 -7.20 -13.24 4.21
CA SER A 244 -5.94 -13.90 3.91
C SER A 244 -5.38 -14.59 5.15
N PRO A 245 -4.84 -15.82 5.03
CA PRO A 245 -4.29 -16.54 6.16
C PRO A 245 -3.02 -15.85 6.68
N CYS A 246 -2.93 -15.70 8.00
CA CYS A 246 -1.74 -15.19 8.69
C CYS A 246 -1.51 -15.87 10.05
N ASP A 247 -2.16 -17.02 10.27
CA ASP A 247 -2.00 -17.80 11.49
C ASP A 247 -0.66 -18.56 11.53
N ASP A 248 -0.41 -19.22 12.67
CA ASP A 248 0.84 -19.94 12.89
C ASP A 248 1.01 -21.11 11.93
N GLU A 249 -0.08 -21.81 11.58
CA GLU A 249 -0.08 -22.93 10.65
C GLU A 249 0.33 -22.48 9.25
N HIS A 250 -0.22 -21.36 8.78
CA HIS A 250 0.11 -20.77 7.50
C HIS A 250 1.59 -20.37 7.42
N LEU A 251 2.10 -19.60 8.40
CA LEU A 251 3.51 -19.20 8.39
C LEU A 251 4.46 -20.40 8.51
N GLN A 252 4.09 -21.43 9.27
CA GLN A 252 4.88 -22.66 9.35
C GLN A 252 4.91 -23.44 8.02
N LYS A 253 3.79 -23.48 7.29
CA LYS A 253 3.74 -24.04 5.93
C LYS A 253 4.62 -23.26 4.96
N LEU A 254 4.62 -21.93 5.04
CA LEU A 254 5.50 -21.09 4.21
C LEU A 254 6.98 -21.36 4.49
N ILE A 255 7.37 -21.42 5.76
CA ILE A 255 8.75 -21.76 6.16
C ILE A 255 9.16 -23.13 5.59
N ALA A 256 8.30 -24.16 5.75
CA ALA A 256 8.57 -25.48 5.19
C ALA A 256 8.67 -25.46 3.65
N SER A 257 7.86 -24.63 3.00
CA SER A 257 7.83 -24.51 1.54
C SER A 257 9.07 -23.80 0.98
N ILE A 258 9.63 -22.80 1.67
CA ILE A 258 10.91 -22.17 1.31
C ILE A 258 12.07 -23.18 1.27
N HIS A 259 12.06 -24.16 2.18
CA HIS A 259 13.09 -25.21 2.24
C HIS A 259 12.72 -26.48 1.46
N SER A 260 11.60 -26.48 0.73
CA SER A 260 11.16 -27.63 -0.06
C SER A 260 12.05 -27.85 -1.28
N ASP A 261 12.22 -29.11 -1.70
CA ASP A 261 12.87 -29.44 -2.99
C ASP A 261 12.01 -29.03 -4.20
N SER A 262 10.70 -28.84 -4.02
CA SER A 262 9.80 -28.40 -5.09
C SER A 262 9.99 -26.92 -5.41
N SER A 263 10.39 -26.62 -6.64
CA SER A 263 10.52 -25.23 -7.12
C SER A 263 9.19 -24.48 -7.07
N ALA A 264 8.06 -25.16 -7.33
CA ALA A 264 6.74 -24.55 -7.27
C ALA A 264 6.36 -24.17 -5.84
N LEU A 265 6.69 -25.00 -4.86
CA LEU A 265 6.43 -24.68 -3.45
C LEU A 265 7.30 -23.50 -3.00
N ARG A 266 8.60 -23.51 -3.33
CA ARG A 266 9.49 -22.38 -3.03
C ARG A 266 9.02 -21.07 -3.65
N GLU A 267 8.55 -21.12 -4.89
CA GLU A 267 8.00 -19.96 -5.61
C GLU A 267 6.72 -19.44 -4.95
N SER A 268 5.76 -20.32 -4.63
CA SER A 268 4.52 -19.93 -3.96
C SER A 268 4.75 -19.34 -2.57
N ALA A 269 5.85 -19.71 -1.92
CA ALA A 269 6.22 -19.25 -0.58
C ALA A 269 7.11 -18.02 -0.58
N GLN A 270 7.38 -17.40 -1.73
CA GLN A 270 8.13 -16.15 -1.76
C GLN A 270 7.34 -15.02 -1.06
N LEU A 271 8.07 -14.10 -0.42
CA LEU A 271 7.46 -13.04 0.39
C LEU A 271 6.52 -12.14 -0.42
N TRP A 272 6.91 -11.77 -1.64
CA TRP A 272 6.11 -10.95 -2.54
C TRP A 272 4.83 -11.64 -3.06
N ARG A 273 4.72 -12.98 -2.94
CA ARG A 273 3.51 -13.76 -3.24
C ARG A 273 2.49 -13.74 -2.10
N GLN A 274 2.87 -13.27 -0.91
CA GLN A 274 1.97 -13.29 0.25
C GLN A 274 1.15 -12.00 0.30
N PRO A 275 -0.20 -12.07 0.26
CA PRO A 275 -1.02 -10.88 0.35
C PRO A 275 -0.88 -10.17 1.70
N GLY A 276 -0.71 -10.93 2.79
CA GLY A 276 -0.83 -10.38 4.14
C GLY A 276 -2.28 -9.98 4.45
N SER A 277 -2.49 -9.13 5.45
CA SER A 277 -3.83 -8.71 5.86
C SER A 277 -3.81 -7.29 6.42
N TYR A 278 -3.74 -6.30 5.51
CA TYR A 278 -3.89 -4.88 5.84
C TYR A 278 -5.36 -4.47 5.97
N ARG A 279 -6.26 -5.09 5.20
CA ARG A 279 -7.72 -4.94 5.32
C ARG A 279 -8.18 -3.48 5.31
N CYS A 280 -7.72 -2.68 4.34
CA CYS A 280 -8.15 -1.30 4.18
C CYS A 280 -9.14 -1.10 3.01
N SER A 281 -9.65 -2.16 2.38
CA SER A 281 -10.67 -2.06 1.35
C SER A 281 -12.11 -1.99 1.92
N THR A 282 -13.09 -1.93 1.02
CA THR A 282 -14.53 -2.03 1.30
C THR A 282 -15.18 -3.06 0.37
N PRO A 283 -16.34 -3.64 0.71
CA PRO A 283 -17.03 -4.56 -0.21
C PRO A 283 -17.34 -3.96 -1.57
N ALA A 284 -17.60 -2.65 -1.64
CA ALA A 284 -17.83 -1.97 -2.91
C ALA A 284 -16.56 -1.87 -3.76
N ILE A 285 -15.43 -1.50 -3.15
CA ILE A 285 -14.13 -1.48 -3.83
C ILE A 285 -13.73 -2.90 -4.29
N ASP A 286 -13.88 -3.89 -3.42
CA ASP A 286 -13.55 -5.29 -3.73
C ASP A 286 -14.39 -5.81 -4.92
N PHE A 287 -15.68 -5.47 -4.95
CA PHE A 287 -16.56 -5.77 -6.08
C PHE A 287 -16.11 -5.07 -7.38
N MET A 288 -15.73 -3.79 -7.32
CA MET A 288 -15.20 -3.08 -8.50
C MET A 288 -13.93 -3.77 -9.03
N VAL A 289 -13.04 -4.21 -8.15
CA VAL A 289 -11.83 -4.95 -8.58
C VAL A 289 -12.22 -6.28 -9.23
N ASP A 290 -13.15 -7.04 -8.66
CA ASP A 290 -13.60 -8.31 -9.24
C ASP A 290 -14.26 -8.11 -10.61
N VAL A 291 -15.10 -7.08 -10.77
CA VAL A 291 -15.66 -6.69 -12.08
C VAL A 291 -14.54 -6.35 -13.06
N ALA A 292 -13.57 -5.52 -12.67
CA ALA A 292 -12.46 -5.15 -13.56
C ALA A 292 -11.66 -6.38 -14.01
N LEU A 293 -11.35 -7.30 -13.10
CA LEU A 293 -10.59 -8.51 -13.40
C LEU A 293 -11.35 -9.53 -14.27
N SER A 294 -12.68 -9.42 -14.35
CA SER A 294 -13.49 -10.24 -15.27
C SER A 294 -13.37 -9.82 -16.75
N VAL A 295 -12.84 -8.60 -17.01
CA VAL A 295 -12.77 -8.05 -18.36
C VAL A 295 -11.49 -8.51 -19.07
N ASP A 296 -11.68 -9.20 -20.20
CA ASP A 296 -10.55 -9.57 -21.07
C ASP A 296 -9.73 -8.33 -21.49
N GLY A 297 -8.41 -8.43 -21.36
CA GLY A 297 -7.47 -7.33 -21.61
C GLY A 297 -7.11 -6.51 -20.36
N VAL A 298 -7.76 -6.72 -19.22
CA VAL A 298 -7.28 -6.24 -17.92
C VAL A 298 -6.10 -7.09 -17.45
N ILE A 299 -5.04 -6.42 -17.01
CA ILE A 299 -3.79 -7.05 -16.58
C ILE A 299 -3.75 -7.18 -15.06
N GLY A 300 -4.18 -6.14 -14.34
CA GLY A 300 -4.29 -6.15 -12.89
C GLY A 300 -5.10 -4.99 -12.38
N ALA A 301 -5.68 -5.14 -11.19
CA ALA A 301 -6.53 -4.14 -10.57
C ALA A 301 -6.33 -4.14 -9.05
N GLN A 302 -6.34 -2.96 -8.45
CA GLN A 302 -6.18 -2.79 -7.01
C GLN A 302 -6.83 -1.51 -6.52
N ILE A 303 -7.04 -1.41 -5.22
CA ILE A 303 -7.41 -0.15 -4.56
C ILE A 303 -6.29 0.90 -4.72
N SER A 304 -6.67 2.18 -4.69
CA SER A 304 -5.73 3.30 -4.73
C SER A 304 -5.75 4.12 -3.44
N GLY A 305 -4.57 4.55 -3.01
CA GLY A 305 -4.39 5.44 -1.86
C GLY A 305 -4.61 4.73 -0.53
N ALA A 306 -5.01 5.49 0.50
CA ALA A 306 -5.12 5.00 1.88
C ALA A 306 -6.27 4.01 2.15
N GLY A 307 -7.11 3.74 1.16
CA GLY A 307 -8.28 2.87 1.25
C GLY A 307 -9.50 3.44 1.98
N LEU A 308 -10.41 2.54 2.35
CA LEU A 308 -11.71 2.75 3.00
C LEU A 308 -12.68 3.55 2.14
N GLY A 309 -12.65 3.28 0.83
CA GLY A 309 -13.38 3.98 -0.22
C GLY A 309 -12.40 4.54 -1.26
N GLY A 310 -12.84 5.54 -2.02
CA GLY A 310 -12.03 6.21 -3.02
C GLY A 310 -12.04 5.49 -4.36
N CYS A 311 -10.86 5.27 -4.96
CA CYS A 311 -10.75 4.73 -6.30
C CYS A 311 -10.10 3.34 -6.32
N ILE A 312 -10.40 2.58 -7.37
CA ILE A 312 -9.51 1.51 -7.84
C ILE A 312 -8.63 2.03 -8.97
N MET A 313 -7.47 1.43 -9.17
CA MET A 313 -6.60 1.58 -10.33
C MET A 313 -6.54 0.26 -11.08
N VAL A 314 -6.75 0.31 -12.39
CA VAL A 314 -6.75 -0.85 -13.27
C VAL A 314 -5.68 -0.65 -14.35
N LEU A 315 -4.73 -1.58 -14.44
CA LEU A 315 -3.82 -1.70 -15.57
C LEU A 315 -4.50 -2.54 -16.65
N VAL A 316 -4.65 -1.98 -17.83
CA VAL A 316 -5.41 -2.57 -18.93
C VAL A 316 -4.69 -2.31 -20.25
N ARG A 317 -4.84 -3.21 -21.21
CA ARG A 317 -4.44 -2.92 -22.60
C ARG A 317 -5.25 -1.75 -23.14
N THR A 318 -4.61 -0.86 -23.90
CA THR A 318 -5.26 0.35 -24.44
C THR A 318 -6.48 0.01 -25.29
N ASP A 319 -6.48 -1.12 -26.01
CA ASP A 319 -7.61 -1.56 -26.84
C ASP A 319 -8.77 -2.20 -26.05
N ALA A 320 -8.60 -2.45 -24.76
CA ALA A 320 -9.63 -2.99 -23.87
C ALA A 320 -10.25 -1.93 -22.94
N VAL A 321 -9.80 -0.66 -23.00
CA VAL A 321 -10.29 0.43 -22.14
C VAL A 321 -11.81 0.62 -22.25
N GLU A 322 -12.37 0.66 -23.46
CA GLU A 322 -13.82 0.84 -23.67
C GLU A 322 -14.65 -0.32 -23.12
N ARG A 323 -14.14 -1.56 -23.24
CA ARG A 323 -14.79 -2.75 -22.64
C ARG A 323 -14.80 -2.66 -21.12
N LEU A 324 -13.69 -2.23 -20.53
CA LEU A 324 -13.57 -2.03 -19.08
C LEU A 324 -14.51 -0.95 -18.57
N ILE A 325 -14.61 0.20 -19.27
CA ILE A 325 -15.54 1.28 -18.92
C ILE A 325 -16.99 0.78 -19.00
N SER A 326 -17.34 0.04 -20.06
CA SER A 326 -18.68 -0.51 -20.24
C SER A 326 -19.05 -1.49 -19.12
N ALA A 327 -18.16 -2.42 -18.78
CA ALA A 327 -18.37 -3.36 -17.67
C ALA A 327 -18.54 -2.63 -16.33
N MET A 328 -17.68 -1.65 -16.01
CA MET A 328 -17.82 -0.91 -14.76
C MET A 328 -19.13 -0.09 -14.73
N THR A 329 -19.54 0.45 -15.87
CA THR A 329 -20.80 1.18 -16.01
C THR A 329 -22.00 0.28 -15.71
N GLU A 330 -22.08 -0.87 -16.39
CA GLU A 330 -23.18 -1.83 -16.28
C GLU A 330 -23.26 -2.48 -14.88
N TYR A 331 -22.13 -2.94 -14.33
CA TYR A 331 -22.15 -3.74 -13.10
C TYR A 331 -22.05 -2.91 -11.81
N TYR A 332 -21.41 -1.73 -11.86
CA TYR A 332 -21.19 -0.92 -10.65
C TYR A 332 -22.02 0.35 -10.62
N TYR A 333 -21.93 1.20 -11.65
CA TYR A 333 -22.49 2.55 -11.65
C TYR A 333 -24.01 2.58 -11.90
N GLU A 334 -24.49 1.95 -12.97
CA GLU A 334 -25.92 1.94 -13.33
C GLU A 334 -26.82 1.35 -12.23
N PRO A 335 -26.49 0.21 -11.58
CA PRO A 335 -27.32 -0.35 -10.51
C PRO A 335 -27.41 0.57 -9.29
N ARG A 336 -26.46 1.51 -9.15
CA ARG A 336 -26.42 2.50 -8.07
C ARG A 336 -26.94 3.87 -8.51
N SER A 337 -27.41 4.01 -9.74
CA SER A 337 -27.82 5.29 -10.35
C SER A 337 -26.71 6.35 -10.28
N TYR A 338 -25.47 5.92 -10.46
CA TYR A 338 -24.31 6.79 -10.54
C TYR A 338 -23.95 7.07 -11.99
N GLU A 339 -23.54 8.31 -12.27
CA GLU A 339 -22.84 8.62 -13.52
C GLU A 339 -21.42 8.03 -13.46
N PRO A 340 -20.96 7.31 -14.51
CA PRO A 340 -19.61 6.76 -14.54
C PRO A 340 -18.55 7.83 -14.27
N CYS A 341 -17.68 7.58 -13.29
CA CYS A 341 -16.63 8.51 -12.89
C CYS A 341 -15.26 7.82 -12.94
N TYR A 342 -14.53 8.11 -14.02
CA TYR A 342 -13.25 7.50 -14.28
C TYR A 342 -12.26 8.46 -14.93
N VAL A 343 -10.97 8.12 -14.85
CA VAL A 343 -9.89 8.81 -15.55
C VAL A 343 -9.04 7.76 -16.26
N VAL A 344 -8.85 7.94 -17.56
CA VAL A 344 -7.86 7.19 -18.34
C VAL A 344 -6.55 7.97 -18.32
N GLY A 345 -5.52 7.37 -17.72
CA GLY A 345 -4.25 8.02 -17.45
C GLY A 345 -3.06 7.31 -18.10
N VAL A 346 -2.05 8.12 -18.40
CA VAL A 346 -0.68 7.69 -18.70
C VAL A 346 0.27 8.51 -17.81
N PRO A 347 1.49 8.02 -17.51
CA PRO A 347 2.42 8.79 -16.69
C PRO A 347 2.80 10.14 -17.32
N ILE A 348 2.70 11.20 -16.52
CA ILE A 348 2.97 12.59 -16.92
C ILE A 348 4.22 13.16 -16.24
N ALA A 349 4.60 14.38 -16.60
CA ALA A 349 5.66 15.11 -15.92
C ALA A 349 5.22 15.51 -14.51
N GLY A 350 6.19 15.63 -13.61
CA GLY A 350 6.00 16.10 -12.24
C GLY A 350 5.70 17.60 -12.16
N SER A 351 5.52 18.08 -10.93
CA SER A 351 5.25 19.46 -10.61
C SER A 351 6.47 20.35 -10.90
N GLY A 352 6.21 21.65 -11.06
CA GLY A 352 7.25 22.61 -11.38
C GLY A 352 6.69 24.01 -11.67
N VAL A 353 7.57 25.00 -11.55
CA VAL A 353 7.23 26.41 -11.76
C VAL A 353 7.23 26.73 -13.26
N LEU A 354 6.12 27.31 -13.74
CA LEU A 354 6.02 27.83 -15.09
C LEU A 354 6.45 29.30 -15.11
N THR A 355 7.52 29.60 -15.85
CA THR A 355 7.89 30.98 -16.18
C THR A 355 7.18 31.40 -17.46
N LEU A 356 6.28 32.37 -17.35
CA LEU A 356 5.70 33.04 -18.51
C LEU A 356 6.68 34.12 -18.97
N ASN A 357 7.29 33.91 -20.13
CA ASN A 357 8.17 34.89 -20.77
C ASN A 357 7.39 35.98 -21.47
#